data_AF-A0AAN6ZAP9-F1
#
_entry.id   AF-A0AAN6ZAP9-F1
#
_cell.length_a   1.000
_cell.length_b   1.000
_cell.length_c   1.000
_cell.angle_alpha   90.00
_cell.angle_beta   90.00
_cell.angle_gamma   90.00
#
_symmetry.space_group_name_H-M   'P 1'
#
loop_
_entity.id
_entity.type
_entity.pdbx_description
1 polymer ?
#
loop_
_entity_poly.entity_id
_entity_poly.type
_entity_poly.pdbx_seq_one_letter_code
_entity_poly.pdbx_strand_id
1 'polypeptide(L)'
;MAPTPPTVVSLKQSFLTAQTLHLSQPLAPTRAWRNTNNGDDSGLPERAIDDALAKLNHRLQQHTRRVYAPQATRHVAEQIDQLYWNAAEAASQRDDDQDGDIDMAEGLSLGADL
;
A
#
# COMPACT_ATOMS: atom_id res chain seq x y z
N MET A 1 8.45 23.77 -21.71
CA MET A 1 7.10 23.26 -21.35
C MET A 1 7.18 22.78 -19.90
N ALA A 2 6.33 23.29 -19.01
CA ALA A 2 6.33 22.84 -17.62
C ALA A 2 5.76 21.41 -17.52
N PRO A 3 6.27 20.55 -16.63
CA PRO A 3 5.73 19.21 -16.43
C PRO A 3 4.29 19.31 -15.88
N THR A 4 3.39 18.46 -16.40
CA THR A 4 2.01 18.35 -15.92
C THR A 4 2.01 17.91 -14.45
N PRO A 5 1.16 18.52 -13.59
CA PRO A 5 1.09 18.13 -12.18
C PRO A 5 0.62 16.67 -12.03
N PRO A 6 1.17 15.92 -11.04
CA PRO A 6 0.82 14.52 -10.83
C PRO A 6 -0.64 14.38 -10.37
N THR A 7 -1.33 13.37 -10.89
CA THR A 7 -2.68 12.99 -10.44
C THR A 7 -2.63 12.22 -9.12
N VAL A 8 -3.72 12.21 -8.35
CA VAL A 8 -3.82 11.43 -7.09
C VAL A 8 -3.52 9.96 -7.32
N VAL A 9 -4.04 9.37 -8.42
CA VAL A 9 -3.73 7.99 -8.83
C VAL A 9 -2.23 7.81 -9.10
N SER A 10 -1.57 8.77 -9.75
CA SER A 10 -0.12 8.68 -10.02
C SER A 10 0.72 8.73 -8.74
N LEU A 11 0.28 9.47 -7.72
CA LEU A 11 0.93 9.51 -6.40
C LEU A 11 0.75 8.18 -5.65
N LYS A 12 -0.45 7.60 -5.70
CA LYS A 12 -0.71 6.27 -5.12
C LYS A 12 0.14 5.19 -5.81
N GLN A 13 0.21 5.24 -7.14
CA GLN A 13 1.04 4.32 -7.93
C GLN A 13 2.53 4.48 -7.59
N SER A 14 3.05 5.70 -7.47
CA SER A 14 4.46 5.93 -7.15
C SER A 14 4.81 5.45 -5.74
N PHE A 15 3.92 5.67 -4.77
CA PHE A 15 4.06 5.12 -3.42
C PHE A 15 4.15 3.59 -3.43
N LEU A 16 3.20 2.91 -4.08
CA LEU A 16 3.22 1.44 -4.18
C LEU A 16 4.48 0.92 -4.89
N THR A 17 4.95 1.64 -5.91
CA THR A 17 6.20 1.32 -6.60
C THR A 17 7.41 1.44 -5.67
N ALA A 18 7.47 2.49 -4.84
CA ALA A 18 8.53 2.65 -3.85
C ALA A 18 8.52 1.53 -2.79
N GLN A 19 7.35 1.16 -2.28
CA GLN A 19 7.24 0.07 -1.30
C GLN A 19 7.64 -1.28 -1.89
N THR A 20 7.21 -1.58 -3.12
CA THR A 20 7.59 -2.84 -3.80
C THR A 20 9.08 -2.89 -4.12
N LEU A 21 9.72 -1.75 -4.41
CA LEU A 21 11.17 -1.67 -4.57
C LEU A 21 11.91 -2.08 -3.28
N HIS A 22 11.46 -1.61 -2.12
CA HIS A 22 12.05 -2.02 -0.83
C HIS A 22 11.95 -3.52 -0.60
N LEU A 23 10.80 -4.14 -0.92
CA LEU A 23 10.59 -5.58 -0.79
C LEU A 23 11.38 -6.41 -1.82
N SER A 24 11.83 -5.79 -2.90
CA SER A 24 12.59 -6.44 -3.98
C SER A 24 14.10 -6.36 -3.83
N GLN A 25 14.58 -5.73 -2.76
CA GLN A 25 16.01 -5.56 -2.53
C GLN A 25 16.70 -6.93 -2.42
N PRO A 26 17.87 -7.09 -3.06
CA PRO A 26 18.62 -8.34 -2.97
C PRO A 26 19.05 -8.58 -1.53
N LEU A 27 18.87 -9.82 -1.08
CA LEU A 27 19.31 -10.27 0.23
C LEU A 27 20.83 -10.41 0.23
N ALA A 28 21.43 -9.94 1.31
CA ALA A 28 22.85 -10.12 1.60
C ALA A 28 23.01 -10.56 3.06
N PRO A 29 23.94 -11.48 3.36
CA PRO A 29 24.21 -11.88 4.74
C PRO A 29 24.77 -10.71 5.53
N THR A 30 24.34 -10.60 6.78
CA THR A 30 24.85 -9.55 7.68
C THR A 30 26.31 -9.82 8.05
N ARG A 31 27.05 -8.76 8.38
CA ARG A 31 28.45 -8.89 8.84
C ARG A 31 28.59 -9.77 10.07
N ALA A 32 27.63 -9.67 11.00
CA ALA A 32 27.59 -10.52 12.19
C ALA A 32 27.47 -12.00 11.83
N TRP A 33 26.54 -12.35 10.93
CA TRP A 33 26.39 -13.73 10.47
C TRP A 33 27.64 -14.26 9.77
N ARG A 34 28.27 -13.43 8.92
CA ARG A 34 29.53 -13.81 8.24
C ARG A 34 30.66 -14.09 9.23
N ASN A 35 30.79 -13.28 10.27
CA ASN A 35 31.80 -13.48 11.31
C ASN A 35 31.57 -14.80 12.06
N THR A 36 30.32 -15.12 12.39
CA THR A 36 29.96 -16.40 13.03
C THR A 36 30.26 -17.58 12.10
N ASN A 37 29.89 -17.51 10.82
CA ASN A 37 30.14 -18.57 9.84
C ASN A 37 31.63 -18.82 9.61
N ASN A 38 32.45 -17.77 9.60
CA ASN A 38 33.90 -17.89 9.38
C ASN A 38 34.66 -18.36 10.63
N GLY A 39 34.07 -18.19 11.83
CA GLY A 39 34.65 -18.64 13.10
C GLY A 39 34.29 -20.07 13.50
N ASP A 40 33.43 -20.73 12.73
CA ASP A 40 33.01 -22.11 12.94
C ASP A 40 33.78 -23.05 12.01
N ASP A 41 34.44 -24.08 12.57
CA ASP A 41 35.16 -25.11 11.79
C ASP A 41 34.23 -25.89 10.84
N SER A 42 32.91 -25.86 11.10
CA SER A 42 31.85 -26.44 10.26
C SER A 42 31.10 -25.40 9.41
N GLY A 43 31.65 -24.18 9.29
CA GLY A 43 31.07 -23.08 8.53
C GLY A 43 30.80 -23.41 7.06
N LEU A 44 29.77 -22.77 6.50
CA LEU A 44 29.43 -22.95 5.09
C LEU A 44 30.52 -22.30 4.20
N PRO A 45 30.94 -22.97 3.12
CA PRO A 45 31.93 -22.40 2.20
C PRO A 45 31.33 -21.20 1.45
N GLU A 46 32.12 -20.12 1.32
CA GLU A 46 31.69 -18.84 0.71
C GLU A 46 31.05 -19.03 -0.67
N ARG A 47 31.62 -19.93 -1.49
CA ARG A 47 31.07 -20.23 -2.82
C ARG A 47 29.65 -20.81 -2.77
N ALA A 48 29.35 -21.67 -1.80
CA ALA A 48 28.00 -22.21 -1.66
C ALA A 48 27.00 -21.14 -1.19
N ILE A 49 27.47 -20.21 -0.35
CA ILE A 49 26.69 -19.05 0.09
C ILE A 49 26.38 -18.15 -1.10
N ASP A 50 27.38 -17.79 -1.90
CA ASP A 50 27.21 -16.97 -3.11
C ASP A 50 26.26 -17.60 -4.12
N ASP A 51 26.43 -18.89 -4.41
CA ASP A 51 25.56 -19.63 -5.32
C ASP A 51 24.10 -19.67 -4.82
N ALA A 52 23.89 -19.88 -3.52
CA ALA A 52 22.58 -19.89 -2.91
C ALA A 52 21.92 -18.50 -2.94
N LEU A 53 22.67 -17.45 -2.60
CA LEU A 53 22.21 -16.06 -2.65
C LEU A 53 21.86 -15.62 -4.07
N ALA A 54 22.70 -15.97 -5.05
CA ALA A 54 22.42 -15.67 -6.45
C ALA A 54 21.09 -16.29 -6.91
N LYS A 55 20.87 -17.57 -6.59
CA LYS A 55 19.61 -18.27 -6.92
C LYS A 55 18.40 -17.68 -6.18
N LEU A 56 18.56 -17.35 -4.90
CA LEU A 56 17.50 -16.77 -4.09
C LEU A 56 17.10 -15.39 -4.59
N ASN A 57 18.08 -14.50 -4.80
CA ASN A 57 17.85 -13.16 -5.32
C ASN A 57 17.25 -13.20 -6.73
N HIS A 58 17.65 -14.16 -7.57
CA HIS A 58 17.03 -14.35 -8.86
C HIS A 58 15.55 -14.73 -8.75
N ARG A 59 15.20 -15.68 -7.88
CA ARG A 59 13.79 -16.07 -7.63
C ARG A 59 12.98 -14.91 -7.04
N LEU A 60 13.57 -14.15 -6.13
CA LEU A 60 12.94 -12.96 -5.56
C LEU A 60 12.60 -11.96 -6.66
N GLN A 61 13.55 -11.64 -7.54
CA GLN A 61 13.31 -10.73 -8.68
C GLN A 61 12.23 -11.24 -9.62
N GLN A 62 12.22 -12.54 -9.94
CA GLN A 62 11.17 -13.14 -10.76
C GLN A 62 9.79 -13.01 -10.09
N HIS A 63 9.72 -13.28 -8.78
CA HIS A 63 8.49 -13.15 -8.00
C HIS A 63 7.98 -11.70 -7.98
N THR A 64 8.84 -10.75 -7.64
CA THR A 64 8.50 -9.32 -7.62
C THR A 64 7.95 -8.86 -8.97
N ARG A 65 8.60 -9.24 -10.09
CA ARG A 65 8.14 -8.87 -11.44
C ARG A 65 6.78 -9.46 -11.78
N ARG A 66 6.48 -10.67 -11.31
CA ARG A 66 5.22 -11.36 -11.57
C ARG A 66 4.07 -10.83 -10.71
N VAL A 67 4.33 -10.58 -9.42
CA VAL A 67 3.30 -10.15 -8.45
C VAL A 67 3.03 -8.65 -8.55
N TYR A 68 4.07 -7.85 -8.74
CA TYR A 68 3.99 -6.39 -8.80
C TYR A 68 4.20 -5.88 -10.23
N ALA A 69 3.45 -6.47 -11.17
CA ALA A 69 3.47 -5.99 -12.55
C ALA A 69 2.97 -4.52 -12.61
N PRO A 70 3.54 -3.65 -13.46
CA PRO A 70 3.19 -2.23 -13.49
C PRO A 70 1.69 -1.95 -13.64
N GLN A 71 1.00 -2.76 -14.46
CA GLN A 71 -0.45 -2.66 -14.65
C GLN A 71 -1.24 -3.06 -13.40
N ALA A 72 -0.78 -4.08 -12.66
CA ALA A 72 -1.41 -4.47 -11.40
C ALA A 72 -1.22 -3.37 -10.33
N THR A 73 -0.03 -2.79 -10.22
CA THR A 73 0.24 -1.67 -9.30
C THR A 73 -0.63 -0.45 -9.61
N ARG A 74 -0.80 -0.13 -10.90
CA ARG A 74 -1.72 0.93 -11.32
C ARG A 74 -3.17 0.60 -10.97
N HIS A 75 -3.62 -0.62 -11.26
CA HIS A 75 -4.99 -1.03 -10.96
C HIS A 75 -5.29 -0.95 -9.46
N VAL A 76 -4.36 -1.37 -8.59
CA VAL A 76 -4.51 -1.23 -7.13
C VAL A 76 -4.59 0.25 -6.73
N ALA A 77 -3.78 1.13 -7.34
CA ALA A 77 -3.87 2.57 -7.08
C ALA A 77 -5.25 3.16 -7.44
N GLU A 78 -5.85 2.70 -8.54
CA GLU A 78 -7.20 3.08 -8.97
C GLU A 78 -8.28 2.51 -8.03
N GLN A 79 -8.15 1.25 -7.58
CA GLN A 79 -9.07 0.66 -6.60
C GLN A 79 -9.04 1.41 -5.26
N ILE A 80 -7.85 1.82 -4.79
CA ILE A 80 -7.71 2.65 -3.59
C ILE A 80 -8.41 4.00 -3.82
N ASP A 81 -8.28 4.60 -5.01
CA ASP A 81 -8.99 5.85 -5.34
C ASP A 81 -10.50 5.70 -5.26
N GLN A 82 -11.04 4.67 -5.89
CA GLN A 82 -12.48 4.37 -5.85
C GLN A 82 -12.98 4.11 -4.43
N LEU A 83 -12.22 3.38 -3.61
CA LEU A 83 -12.60 3.11 -2.22
C LEU A 83 -12.75 4.40 -1.41
N TYR A 84 -11.82 5.35 -1.58
CA TYR A 84 -11.87 6.64 -0.88
C TYR A 84 -13.03 7.51 -1.37
N TRP A 85 -13.30 7.53 -2.68
CA TRP A 85 -14.45 8.25 -3.24
C TRP A 85 -15.78 7.69 -2.70
N ASN A 86 -15.96 6.37 -2.76
CA ASN A 86 -17.18 5.73 -2.26
C ASN A 86 -17.37 5.94 -0.75
N ALA A 87 -16.29 5.93 0.02
CA ALA A 87 -16.33 6.20 1.46
C ALA A 87 -16.71 7.67 1.77
N ALA A 88 -16.23 8.62 0.95
CA ALA A 88 -16.60 10.03 1.09
C ALA A 88 -18.09 10.25 0.75
N GLU A 89 -18.59 9.67 -0.34
CA GLU A 89 -20.01 9.74 -0.71
C GLU A 89 -20.91 9.14 0.38
N ALA A 90 -20.54 7.98 0.91
CA ALA A 90 -21.30 7.34 2.00
C ALA A 90 -21.27 8.14 3.31
N ALA A 91 -20.23 8.93 3.56
CA ALA A 91 -20.16 9.83 4.71
C ALA A 91 -21.08 11.04 4.50
N SER A 92 -21.00 11.69 3.34
CA SER A 92 -21.86 12.83 3.00
C SER A 92 -23.35 12.49 3.04
N GLN A 93 -23.74 11.31 2.54
CA GLN A 93 -25.14 10.88 2.56
C GLN A 93 -25.68 10.69 3.98
N ARG A 94 -24.84 10.24 4.93
CA ARG A 94 -25.24 10.10 6.34
C ARG A 94 -25.41 11.45 7.05
N ASP A 95 -24.63 12.44 6.66
CA ASP A 95 -24.75 13.79 7.20
C ASP A 95 -26.03 14.47 6.69
N ASP A 96 -26.38 14.26 5.41
CA ASP A 96 -27.64 14.75 4.82
C ASP A 96 -28.88 14.10 5.50
N ASP A 97 -28.82 12.80 5.82
CA ASP A 97 -29.90 12.09 6.53
C ASP A 97 -30.05 12.55 8.00
N GLN A 98 -29.00 13.09 8.61
CA GLN A 98 -29.03 13.62 9.99
C GLN A 98 -29.56 15.06 10.07
N ASP A 99 -29.36 15.87 9.03
CA ASP A 99 -29.89 17.25 8.98
C ASP A 99 -31.39 17.27 8.57
N GLY A 100 -31.88 16.20 7.94
CA GLY A 100 -33.29 16.05 7.54
C GLY A 100 -34.27 15.66 8.64
N ASP A 101 -33.81 15.25 9.83
CA ASP A 101 -34.67 14.80 10.95
C ASP A 101 -34.96 15.92 11.97
N ILE A 102 -34.20 17.02 11.95
CA ILE A 102 -34.31 18.10 12.95
C ILE A 102 -35.48 19.06 12.68
N ASP A 103 -35.99 19.14 11.44
CA ASP A 103 -37.05 20.10 11.06
C ASP A 103 -38.50 19.62 11.30
N MET A 104 -38.72 18.38 11.73
CA MET A 104 -40.08 17.82 11.92
C MET A 104 -40.55 17.79 13.39
N ALA A 105 -39.69 18.14 14.36
CA ALA A 105 -40.01 18.10 15.78
C ALA A 105 -40.50 19.46 16.37
N GLU A 106 -40.39 20.57 15.65
CA GLU A 106 -40.73 21.91 16.16
C GLU A 106 -42.06 22.48 15.62
N GLY A 107 -42.98 21.62 15.18
CA GLY A 107 -44.27 22.03 14.58
C GLY A 107 -45.53 21.74 15.41
N LEU A 108 -45.44 21.03 16.54
CA LEU A 108 -46.63 20.55 17.29
C LEU A 108 -46.63 20.98 18.76
N SER A 109 -46.49 22.28 19.04
CA SER A 109 -46.88 22.83 20.35
C SER A 109 -47.18 24.32 20.28
N LEU A 110 -48.24 24.71 19.59
CA LEU A 110 -48.90 25.98 19.90
C LEU A 110 -50.37 25.93 19.46
N GLY A 111 -51.28 26.01 20.42
CA GLY A 111 -52.68 26.32 20.17
C GLY A 111 -53.66 25.21 20.52
N ALA A 112 -53.93 25.06 21.81
CA ALA A 112 -55.27 24.74 22.27
C ALA A 112 -55.58 25.66 23.45
N ASP A 113 -56.04 26.87 23.13
CA ASP A 113 -56.80 27.71 24.04
C ASP A 113 -58.08 26.97 24.45
N LEU A 114 -58.39 26.96 25.76
CA LEU A 114 -59.64 27.42 26.40
C LEU A 114 -59.67 27.03 27.89
#